data_AF-A0A819XVS4-F1
#
_entry.id   AF-A0A819XVS4-F1
#
_cell.length_a   1.000
_cell.length_b   1.000
_cell.length_c   1.000
_cell.angle_alpha   90.00
_cell.angle_beta   90.00
_cell.angle_gamma   90.00
#
_symmetry.space_group_name_H-M   'P 1'
#
loop_
_entity.id
_entity.type
_entity.pdbx_description
1 polymer ?
#
loop_
_entity_poly.entity_id
_entity_poly.type
_entity_poly.pdbx_seq_one_letter_code
_entity_poly.pdbx_strand_id
1 'polypeptide(L)'
;EWKPIFNNTSTSKQRLSIIQIAFSNQIFLLDVLNFFHTCDSQTIQQRLANRLFDDDHVTILCYGFQADASMLTASYPIFDQVLLSGKTLLDLSLVQTDLMNSRQDVFPYSIMQNNTTSKEKGLSELVRLCFGKILNKSERCSNWDRRPLRQPQTLYAATDAYCLLDIYNLLRCRLQSDGYVQSFRGKQPKKTEQAINKNDDFPILNDATSVH
;
A
#
# COMPACT_ATOMS: atom_id res chain seq x y z
N GLU A 1 -2.79 -6.40 -5.38
CA GLU A 1 -3.92 -7.17 -4.82
C GLU A 1 -3.61 -8.66 -4.67
N TRP A 2 -4.18 -9.30 -3.65
CA TRP A 2 -4.00 -10.72 -3.34
C TRP A 2 -5.22 -11.32 -2.66
N LYS A 3 -5.42 -12.64 -2.80
CA LYS A 3 -6.51 -13.35 -2.13
C LYS A 3 -6.28 -13.36 -0.61
N PRO A 4 -7.23 -12.87 0.21
CA PRO A 4 -7.12 -12.95 1.66
C PRO A 4 -7.24 -14.40 2.15
N ILE A 5 -6.64 -14.68 3.31
CA ILE A 5 -6.72 -15.98 3.99
C ILE A 5 -7.22 -15.69 5.41
N PHE A 6 -8.38 -16.24 5.74
CA PHE A 6 -9.07 -15.97 7.01
C PHE A 6 -8.89 -17.08 8.04
N ASN A 7 -8.45 -18.28 7.64
CA ASN A 7 -8.34 -19.45 8.52
C ASN A 7 -6.89 -19.98 8.56
N ASN A 8 -6.32 -20.06 9.77
CA ASN A 8 -4.98 -20.60 10.06
C ASN A 8 -4.86 -22.13 9.82
N THR A 9 -5.93 -22.81 9.40
CA THR A 9 -5.94 -24.26 9.15
C THR A 9 -5.53 -24.64 7.73
N SER A 10 -5.36 -23.66 6.85
CA SER A 10 -4.97 -23.88 5.45
C SER A 10 -3.46 -23.73 5.27
N THR A 11 -2.80 -24.74 4.70
CA THR A 11 -1.36 -24.72 4.35
C THR A 11 -1.02 -23.74 3.22
N SER A 12 -2.02 -23.11 2.62
CA SER A 12 -1.82 -22.14 1.54
C SER A 12 -1.24 -20.84 2.07
N LYS A 13 -0.07 -20.44 1.56
CA LYS A 13 0.51 -19.11 1.80
C LYS A 13 -0.25 -18.05 1.00
N GLN A 14 -0.42 -16.85 1.56
CA GLN A 14 -0.84 -15.69 0.77
C GLN A 14 0.20 -15.43 -0.32
N ARG A 15 -0.27 -15.04 -1.51
CA ARG A 15 0.58 -14.70 -2.65
C ARG A 15 -0.04 -13.56 -3.43
N LEU A 16 0.82 -12.74 -4.01
CA LEU A 16 0.43 -11.65 -4.88
C LEU A 16 -0.27 -12.19 -6.13
N SER A 17 -1.41 -11.58 -6.49
CA SER A 17 -2.19 -12.02 -7.65
C SER A 17 -2.04 -11.10 -8.85
N ILE A 18 -2.22 -9.80 -8.61
CA ILE A 18 -2.08 -8.76 -9.63
C ILE A 18 -1.32 -7.55 -9.09
N ILE A 19 -0.64 -6.84 -10.00
CA ILE A 19 -0.10 -5.50 -9.78
C ILE A 19 -0.92 -4.51 -10.62
N GLN A 20 -1.34 -3.41 -10.00
CA GLN A 20 -2.09 -2.34 -10.64
C GLN A 20 -1.17 -1.14 -10.92
N ILE A 21 -1.17 -0.66 -12.16
CA ILE A 21 -0.30 0.42 -12.63
C ILE A 21 -1.17 1.41 -13.40
N ALA A 22 -1.21 2.66 -12.95
CA ALA A 22 -1.93 3.73 -13.62
C ALA A 22 -0.97 4.76 -14.22
N PHE A 23 -1.24 5.12 -15.47
CA PHE A 23 -0.71 6.29 -16.15
C PHE A 23 -1.86 7.29 -16.37
N SER A 24 -1.55 8.49 -16.84
CA SER A 24 -2.55 9.55 -17.07
C SER A 24 -3.65 9.17 -18.07
N ASN A 25 -3.38 8.24 -18.99
CA ASN A 25 -4.29 7.86 -20.07
C ASN A 25 -4.67 6.37 -20.11
N GLN A 26 -4.02 5.53 -19.29
CA GLN A 26 -4.18 4.08 -19.35
C GLN A 26 -3.90 3.43 -18.00
N ILE A 27 -4.58 2.32 -17.74
CA ILE A 27 -4.41 1.54 -16.52
C ILE A 27 -4.14 0.10 -16.93
N PHE A 28 -3.11 -0.50 -16.32
CA PHE A 28 -2.75 -1.90 -16.50
C PHE A 28 -2.99 -2.67 -15.22
N LEU A 29 -3.63 -3.83 -15.37
CA LEU A 29 -3.70 -4.86 -14.33
C LEU A 29 -2.79 -6.01 -14.79
N LEU A 30 -1.59 -6.05 -14.24
CA LEU A 30 -0.61 -7.07 -14.57
C LEU A 30 -0.92 -8.35 -13.79
N ASP A 31 -1.24 -9.43 -14.51
CA ASP A 31 -1.44 -10.76 -13.95
C ASP A 31 -0.10 -11.41 -13.59
N VAL A 32 0.45 -10.99 -12.45
CA VAL A 32 1.73 -11.52 -11.94
C VAL A 32 1.61 -12.96 -11.50
N LEU A 33 0.44 -13.40 -11.05
CA LEU A 33 0.22 -14.79 -10.70
C LEU A 33 0.47 -15.72 -11.88
N ASN A 34 -0.17 -15.45 -13.02
CA ASN A 34 0.02 -16.26 -14.21
C ASN A 34 1.41 -16.05 -14.82
N PHE A 35 1.93 -14.81 -14.81
CA PHE A 35 3.26 -14.50 -15.34
C PHE A 35 4.35 -15.30 -14.62
N PHE A 36 4.42 -15.25 -13.30
CA PHE A 36 5.46 -15.98 -12.55
C PHE A 36 5.21 -17.49 -12.48
N HIS A 37 3.98 -17.95 -12.74
CA HIS A 37 3.69 -19.38 -12.90
C HIS A 37 4.17 -19.94 -14.25
N THR A 38 4.22 -19.11 -15.30
CA THR A 38 4.50 -19.57 -16.68
C THR A 38 5.85 -19.13 -17.24
N CYS A 39 6.46 -18.08 -16.68
CA CYS A 39 7.74 -17.56 -17.11
C CYS A 39 8.86 -18.07 -16.22
N ASP A 40 9.62 -19.08 -16.66
CA ASP A 40 10.78 -19.60 -15.91
C ASP A 40 12.07 -18.78 -16.10
N SER A 41 12.06 -17.80 -17.02
CA SER A 41 13.24 -16.98 -17.29
C SER A 41 13.46 -15.94 -16.20
N GLN A 42 14.44 -16.18 -15.33
CA GLN A 42 14.88 -15.21 -14.32
C GLN A 42 15.30 -13.88 -14.93
N THR A 43 15.90 -13.88 -16.13
CA THR A 43 16.28 -12.65 -16.83
C THR A 43 15.07 -11.78 -17.18
N ILE A 44 13.98 -12.39 -17.67
CA ILE A 44 12.75 -11.66 -17.99
C ILE A 44 12.07 -11.16 -16.72
N GLN A 45 12.02 -12.00 -15.68
CA GLN A 45 11.48 -11.62 -14.37
C GLN A 45 12.26 -10.45 -13.75
N GLN A 46 13.60 -10.48 -13.76
CA GLN A 46 14.45 -9.40 -13.26
C GLN A 46 14.25 -8.12 -14.08
N ARG A 47 14.16 -8.24 -15.41
CA ARG A 47 13.91 -7.10 -16.28
C ARG A 47 12.56 -6.44 -15.98
N LEU A 48 11.52 -7.22 -15.69
CA LEU A 48 10.23 -6.69 -15.22
C LEU A 48 10.41 -5.95 -13.89
N ALA A 49 11.05 -6.57 -12.90
CA ALA A 49 11.27 -5.96 -11.58
C ALA A 49 12.03 -4.63 -11.68
N ASN A 50 13.11 -4.59 -12.45
CA ASN A 50 13.90 -3.37 -12.66
C ASN A 50 13.09 -2.29 -13.37
N ARG A 51 12.33 -2.64 -14.41
CA ARG A 51 11.48 -1.66 -15.12
C ARG A 51 10.33 -1.12 -14.28
N LEU A 52 9.86 -1.90 -13.30
CA LEU A 52 8.81 -1.45 -12.40
C LEU A 52 9.33 -0.56 -11.29
N PHE A 53 10.48 -0.86 -10.68
CA PHE A 53 10.90 -0.22 -9.43
C PHE A 53 12.30 0.42 -9.45
N ASP A 54 13.15 0.10 -10.42
CA ASP A 54 14.54 0.55 -10.51
C ASP A 54 14.77 1.41 -11.78
N ASP A 55 13.95 2.45 -11.92
CA ASP A 55 14.07 3.46 -12.98
C ASP A 55 14.02 4.88 -12.37
N ASP A 56 15.20 5.51 -12.19
CA ASP A 56 15.33 6.83 -11.56
C ASP A 56 14.62 7.96 -12.34
N HIS A 57 14.23 7.73 -13.60
CA HIS A 57 13.45 8.67 -14.40
C HIS A 57 11.94 8.61 -14.11
N VAL A 58 11.48 7.59 -13.38
CA VAL A 58 10.07 7.38 -13.06
C VAL A 58 9.84 7.59 -11.56
N THR A 59 8.82 8.39 -11.24
CA THR A 59 8.28 8.46 -9.87
C THR A 59 7.08 7.54 -9.76
N ILE A 60 7.14 6.60 -8.83
CA ILE A 60 6.06 5.65 -8.55
C ILE A 60 5.27 6.19 -7.37
N LEU A 61 4.02 6.56 -7.60
CA LEU A 61 3.11 6.94 -6.53
C LEU A 61 2.57 5.67 -5.87
N CYS A 62 2.60 5.64 -4.54
CA CYS A 62 2.04 4.56 -3.74
C CYS A 62 1.38 5.12 -2.47
N TYR A 63 0.68 4.26 -1.72
CA TYR A 63 0.09 4.63 -0.45
C TYR A 63 0.26 3.49 0.55
N GLY A 64 1.07 3.69 1.60
CA GLY A 64 1.34 2.67 2.61
C GLY A 64 2.10 1.47 2.05
N PHE A 65 3.13 1.73 1.24
CA PHE A 65 3.76 0.72 0.37
C PHE A 65 4.48 -0.41 1.11
N GLN A 66 4.80 -0.24 2.39
CA GLN A 66 5.50 -1.27 3.17
C GLN A 66 4.78 -2.62 3.18
N ALA A 67 3.44 -2.62 3.24
CA ALA A 67 2.66 -3.86 3.20
C ALA A 67 2.74 -4.52 1.81
N ASP A 68 2.67 -3.72 0.75
CA ASP A 68 2.80 -4.20 -0.63
C ASP A 68 4.20 -4.75 -0.91
N ALA A 69 5.25 -4.04 -0.47
CA ALA A 69 6.63 -4.49 -0.57
C ALA A 69 6.82 -5.85 0.10
N SER A 70 6.28 -6.02 1.31
CA SER A 70 6.33 -7.29 2.03
C SER A 70 5.61 -8.42 1.27
N MET A 71 4.47 -8.13 0.64
CA MET A 71 3.74 -9.11 -0.17
C MET A 71 4.47 -9.45 -1.48
N LEU A 72 5.06 -8.45 -2.14
CA LEU A 72 5.86 -8.60 -3.35
C LEU A 72 7.04 -9.55 -3.11
N THR A 73 7.85 -9.26 -2.10
CA THR A 73 9.06 -10.05 -1.79
C THR A 73 8.72 -11.44 -1.27
N ALA A 74 7.70 -11.57 -0.41
CA ALA A 74 7.26 -12.86 0.11
C ALA A 74 6.67 -13.79 -0.97
N SER A 75 6.14 -13.21 -2.06
CA SER A 75 5.60 -13.95 -3.20
C SER A 75 6.67 -14.27 -4.23
N TYR A 76 7.51 -13.27 -4.56
CA TYR A 76 8.51 -13.33 -5.62
C TYR A 76 9.80 -12.64 -5.18
N PRO A 77 10.82 -13.40 -4.70
CA PRO A 77 12.07 -12.84 -4.19
C PRO A 77 12.86 -11.96 -5.16
N ILE A 78 12.56 -12.03 -6.47
CA ILE A 78 13.15 -11.15 -7.49
C ILE A 78 12.96 -9.65 -7.18
N PHE A 79 11.93 -9.30 -6.40
CA PHE A 79 11.67 -7.92 -6.01
C PHE A 79 12.54 -7.43 -4.84
N ASP A 80 13.23 -8.31 -4.11
CA ASP A 80 14.01 -7.93 -2.91
C ASP A 80 15.03 -6.82 -3.23
N GLN A 81 15.84 -7.04 -4.27
CA GLN A 81 16.92 -6.12 -4.62
C GLN A 81 16.42 -4.77 -5.12
N VAL A 82 15.37 -4.77 -5.95
CA VAL A 82 14.85 -3.52 -6.56
C VAL A 82 14.10 -2.65 -5.56
N LEU A 83 13.46 -3.25 -4.55
CA LEU A 83 12.71 -2.51 -3.54
C LEU A 83 13.62 -1.94 -2.44
N LEU A 84 14.82 -2.48 -2.25
CA LEU A 84 15.81 -1.93 -1.31
C LEU A 84 16.27 -0.52 -1.67
N SER A 85 16.32 -0.18 -2.97
CA SER A 85 16.73 1.16 -3.38
C SER A 85 15.71 2.20 -2.95
N GLY A 86 14.41 1.90 -3.15
CA GLY A 86 13.27 2.75 -2.80
C GLY A 86 13.27 4.15 -3.45
N LYS A 87 14.28 4.49 -4.26
CA LYS A 87 14.55 5.86 -4.74
C LYS A 87 13.43 6.40 -5.64
N THR A 88 12.71 5.53 -6.30
CA THR A 88 11.66 5.86 -7.26
C THR A 88 10.31 6.07 -6.59
N LEU A 89 10.12 5.55 -5.37
CA LEU A 89 8.83 5.53 -4.67
C LEU A 89 8.53 6.87 -3.99
N LEU A 90 7.27 7.29 -4.11
CA LEU A 90 6.71 8.43 -3.39
C LEU A 90 5.44 7.95 -2.70
N ASP A 91 5.56 7.69 -1.39
CA ASP A 91 4.45 7.21 -0.57
C ASP A 91 3.60 8.39 -0.08
N LEU A 92 2.39 8.51 -0.65
CA LEU A 92 1.43 9.57 -0.34
C LEU A 92 0.90 9.48 1.11
N SER A 93 1.07 8.36 1.81
CA SER A 93 0.73 8.27 3.24
C SER A 93 1.66 9.15 4.10
N LEU A 94 2.93 9.29 3.70
CA LEU A 94 3.89 10.18 4.37
C LEU A 94 3.53 11.65 4.13
N VAL A 95 3.16 11.98 2.89
CA VAL A 95 2.70 13.33 2.51
C VAL A 95 1.42 13.68 3.27
N GLN A 96 0.45 12.77 3.34
CA GLN A 96 -0.76 12.95 4.13
C GLN A 96 -0.43 13.22 5.59
N THR A 97 0.43 12.40 6.20
CA THR A 97 0.80 12.53 7.62
C THR A 97 1.43 13.90 7.90
N ASP A 98 2.35 14.35 7.04
CA ASP A 98 3.01 15.65 7.21
C ASP A 98 2.03 16.82 7.05
N LEU A 99 1.18 16.79 6.01
CA LEU A 99 0.17 17.82 5.77
C LEU A 99 -0.89 17.88 6.88
N MET A 100 -1.31 16.73 7.41
CA MET A 100 -2.25 16.69 8.53
C MET A 100 -1.67 17.35 9.80
N ASN A 101 -0.36 17.29 9.99
CA ASN A 101 0.30 17.90 11.15
C ASN A 101 0.69 19.37 10.94
N SER A 102 0.92 19.79 9.69
CA SER A 102 1.49 21.11 9.39
C SER A 102 0.53 22.06 8.67
N ARG A 103 -0.22 21.57 7.67
CA ARG A 103 -0.95 22.39 6.69
C ARG A 103 -2.25 21.72 6.23
N GLN A 104 -3.23 21.62 7.13
CA GLN A 104 -4.53 21.00 6.82
C GLN A 104 -5.36 21.80 5.81
N ASP A 105 -5.09 23.10 5.64
CA ASP A 105 -5.74 24.01 4.70
C ASP A 105 -5.54 23.62 3.22
N VAL A 106 -4.55 22.77 2.94
CA VAL A 106 -4.30 22.19 1.62
C VAL A 106 -5.48 21.31 1.17
N PHE A 107 -6.17 20.66 2.11
CA PHE A 107 -7.28 19.77 1.82
C PHE A 107 -8.59 20.56 1.64
N PRO A 108 -9.29 20.44 0.49
CA PRO A 108 -10.55 21.14 0.25
C PRO A 108 -11.70 20.72 1.17
N TYR A 109 -11.67 19.49 1.68
CA TYR A 109 -12.74 18.94 2.50
C TYR A 109 -12.26 18.73 3.92
N SER A 110 -13.07 19.15 4.90
CA SER A 110 -12.69 19.10 6.30
C SER A 110 -12.84 17.69 6.89
N ILE A 111 -12.11 17.45 7.98
CA ILE A 111 -12.24 16.24 8.79
C ILE A 111 -13.65 16.14 9.42
N MET A 112 -14.35 17.29 9.59
CA MET A 112 -15.60 17.40 10.35
C MET A 112 -16.88 17.54 9.50
N GLN A 113 -16.86 17.25 8.20
CA GLN A 113 -18.11 17.27 7.43
C GLN A 113 -19.05 16.16 7.90
N ASN A 114 -20.19 16.60 8.46
CA ASN A 114 -21.28 15.85 9.13
C ASN A 114 -20.93 15.45 10.58
N ASN A 115 -21.87 15.60 11.52
CA ASN A 115 -21.78 15.32 12.97
C ASN A 115 -21.42 13.86 13.37
N THR A 116 -20.75 13.13 12.49
CA THR A 116 -20.19 11.80 12.67
C THR A 116 -18.69 11.89 12.42
N THR A 117 -17.87 11.63 13.44
CA THR A 117 -16.44 11.41 13.26
C THR A 117 -16.20 10.45 12.10
N SER A 118 -15.46 10.90 11.08
CA SER A 118 -15.25 10.08 9.88
C SER A 118 -14.50 8.81 10.26
N LYS A 119 -15.10 7.64 10.02
CA LYS A 119 -14.47 6.33 10.28
C LYS A 119 -13.45 5.92 9.20
N GLU A 120 -13.30 6.74 8.15
CA GLU A 120 -12.36 6.48 7.07
C GLU A 120 -10.92 6.59 7.56
N LYS A 121 -10.09 5.65 7.11
CA LYS A 121 -8.65 5.59 7.40
C LYS A 121 -7.90 5.22 6.12
N GLY A 122 -6.60 5.52 6.09
CA GLY A 122 -5.75 5.16 4.96
C GLY A 122 -6.13 5.93 3.69
N LEU A 123 -5.94 5.30 2.52
CA LEU A 123 -6.17 5.93 1.22
C LEU A 123 -7.60 6.50 1.08
N SER A 124 -8.61 5.83 1.66
CA SER A 124 -9.99 6.32 1.63
C SER A 124 -10.19 7.62 2.40
N GLU A 125 -9.43 7.83 3.48
CA GLU A 125 -9.41 9.11 4.18
C GLU A 125 -8.80 10.21 3.30
N LEU A 126 -7.66 9.92 2.66
CA LEU A 126 -7.01 10.87 1.77
C LEU A 126 -7.90 11.26 0.59
N VAL A 127 -8.54 10.29 -0.06
CA VAL A 127 -9.52 10.55 -1.13
C VAL A 127 -10.68 11.42 -0.63
N ARG A 128 -11.17 11.18 0.59
CA ARG A 128 -12.22 12.01 1.19
C ARG A 128 -11.75 13.43 1.44
N LEU A 129 -10.55 13.62 2.00
CA LEU A 129 -9.96 14.95 2.23
C LEU A 129 -9.73 15.72 0.93
N CYS A 130 -9.35 15.03 -0.14
CA CYS A 130 -9.09 15.63 -1.45
C CYS A 130 -10.35 15.88 -2.29
N PHE A 131 -11.37 15.01 -2.22
CA PHE A 131 -12.49 15.02 -3.16
C PHE A 131 -13.89 14.94 -2.54
N GLY A 132 -14.00 14.80 -1.21
CA GLY A 132 -15.29 14.62 -0.54
C GLY A 132 -15.98 13.31 -0.87
N LYS A 133 -15.26 12.34 -1.46
CA LYS A 133 -15.77 11.04 -1.93
C LYS A 133 -15.23 9.90 -1.06
N ILE A 134 -15.93 8.78 -1.09
CA ILE A 134 -15.52 7.54 -0.41
C ILE A 134 -15.10 6.53 -1.48
N LEU A 135 -13.95 5.88 -1.29
CA LEU A 135 -13.54 4.76 -2.15
C LEU A 135 -14.43 3.55 -1.88
N ASN A 136 -14.88 2.89 -2.95
CA ASN A 136 -15.59 1.63 -2.84
C ASN A 136 -14.61 0.54 -2.36
N LYS A 137 -14.90 -0.11 -1.23
CA LYS A 137 -14.04 -1.16 -0.62
C LYS A 137 -14.54 -2.58 -0.84
N SER A 138 -15.62 -2.76 -1.61
CA SER A 138 -16.34 -4.05 -1.73
C SER A 138 -15.46 -5.20 -2.24
N GLU A 139 -14.47 -4.90 -3.09
CA GLU A 139 -13.64 -5.91 -3.74
C GLU A 139 -12.26 -6.10 -3.09
N ARG A 140 -11.94 -5.31 -2.05
CA ARG A 140 -10.65 -5.38 -1.34
C ARG A 140 -10.33 -6.78 -0.84
N CYS A 141 -11.33 -7.47 -0.29
CA CYS A 141 -11.19 -8.82 0.26
C CYS A 141 -11.71 -9.92 -0.69
N SER A 142 -11.74 -9.67 -2.00
CA SER A 142 -12.24 -10.63 -2.99
C SER A 142 -11.23 -11.76 -3.29
N ASN A 143 -11.68 -12.81 -3.97
CA ASN A 143 -10.79 -13.83 -4.48
C ASN A 143 -10.06 -13.32 -5.75
N TRP A 144 -8.92 -12.66 -5.53
CA TRP A 144 -8.10 -12.10 -6.60
C TRP A 144 -7.39 -13.15 -7.45
N ASP A 145 -7.31 -14.42 -7.04
CA ASP A 145 -6.72 -15.51 -7.83
C ASP A 145 -7.67 -16.03 -8.93
N ARG A 146 -8.96 -15.68 -8.87
CA ARG A 146 -9.93 -16.12 -9.87
C ARG A 146 -9.58 -15.52 -11.24
N ARG A 147 -9.64 -16.34 -12.29
CA ARG A 147 -9.52 -15.91 -13.69
C ARG A 147 -10.75 -16.36 -14.50
N PRO A 148 -11.30 -15.51 -15.40
CA PRO A 148 -10.98 -14.09 -15.55
C PRO A 148 -11.40 -13.28 -14.31
N LEU A 149 -10.80 -12.10 -14.13
CA LEU A 149 -11.26 -11.13 -13.12
C LEU A 149 -12.68 -10.69 -13.45
N ARG A 150 -13.50 -10.47 -12.41
CA ARG A 150 -14.86 -9.93 -12.58
C ARG A 150 -14.78 -8.43 -12.85
N GLN A 151 -15.76 -7.89 -13.58
CA GLN A 151 -15.83 -6.44 -13.85
C GLN A 151 -15.73 -5.57 -12.58
N PRO A 152 -16.38 -5.89 -11.44
CA PRO A 152 -16.18 -5.14 -10.20
C PRO A 152 -14.74 -5.16 -9.68
N GLN A 153 -14.03 -6.29 -9.79
CA GLN A 153 -12.62 -6.41 -9.40
C GLN A 153 -11.73 -5.53 -10.29
N THR A 154 -11.96 -5.58 -11.60
CA THR A 154 -11.23 -4.72 -12.57
C THR A 154 -11.45 -3.24 -12.26
N LEU A 155 -12.70 -2.83 -12.03
CA LEU A 155 -13.02 -1.43 -11.72
C LEU A 155 -12.41 -0.98 -10.39
N TYR A 156 -12.47 -1.83 -9.36
CA TYR A 156 -11.85 -1.56 -8.07
C TYR A 156 -10.34 -1.36 -8.21
N ALA A 157 -9.64 -2.33 -8.80
CA ALA A 157 -8.19 -2.29 -8.96
C ALA A 157 -7.73 -1.09 -9.79
N ALA A 158 -8.50 -0.76 -10.84
CA ALA A 158 -8.23 0.41 -11.65
C ALA A 158 -8.43 1.73 -10.87
N THR A 159 -9.50 1.82 -10.09
CA THR A 159 -9.79 3.01 -9.27
C THR A 159 -8.72 3.21 -8.19
N ASP A 160 -8.29 2.13 -7.53
CA ASP A 160 -7.32 2.17 -6.43
C ASP A 160 -5.94 2.66 -6.88
N ALA A 161 -5.52 2.32 -8.11
CA ALA A 161 -4.30 2.87 -8.72
C ALA A 161 -4.48 4.30 -9.24
N TYR A 162 -5.55 4.56 -10.00
CA TYR A 162 -5.72 5.84 -10.68
C TYR A 162 -5.97 7.00 -9.71
N CYS A 163 -6.65 6.74 -8.58
CA CYS A 163 -6.92 7.81 -7.61
C CYS A 163 -5.64 8.42 -7.02
N LEU A 164 -4.51 7.71 -7.03
CA LEU A 164 -3.22 8.26 -6.59
C LEU A 164 -2.74 9.38 -7.52
N LEU A 165 -2.99 9.28 -8.82
CA LEU A 165 -2.66 10.33 -9.79
C LEU A 165 -3.53 11.57 -9.54
N ASP A 166 -4.82 11.38 -9.31
CA ASP A 166 -5.75 12.48 -9.01
C ASP A 166 -5.35 13.19 -7.70
N ILE A 167 -5.06 12.43 -6.64
CA ILE A 167 -4.57 12.98 -5.37
C ILE A 167 -3.30 13.79 -5.59
N TYR A 168 -2.30 13.20 -6.27
CA TYR A 168 -1.01 13.86 -6.51
C TYR A 168 -1.20 15.18 -7.28
N ASN A 169 -2.02 15.17 -8.32
CA ASN A 169 -2.32 16.37 -9.10
C ASN A 169 -3.00 17.46 -8.27
N LEU A 170 -3.98 17.09 -7.43
CA LEU A 170 -4.65 18.05 -6.56
C LEU A 170 -3.69 18.66 -5.55
N LEU A 171 -2.87 17.84 -4.88
CA LEU A 171 -1.88 18.31 -3.90
C LEU A 171 -0.88 19.25 -4.55
N ARG A 172 -0.36 18.90 -5.72
CA ARG A 172 0.54 19.77 -6.50
C ARG A 172 -0.10 21.13 -6.81
N CYS A 173 -1.34 21.15 -7.29
CA CYS A 173 -2.04 22.40 -7.59
C CYS A 173 -2.23 23.26 -6.34
N ARG A 174 -2.62 22.66 -5.22
CA ARG A 174 -2.87 23.37 -3.94
C ARG A 174 -1.59 23.89 -3.29
N LEU A 175 -0.50 23.15 -3.41
CA LEU A 175 0.81 23.52 -2.87
C LEU A 175 1.59 24.46 -3.80
N GLN A 176 1.06 24.73 -5.00
CA GLN A 176 1.68 25.55 -6.05
C GLN A 176 3.12 25.14 -6.38
N SER A 177 3.47 23.89 -6.13
CA SER A 177 4.82 23.36 -6.35
C SER A 177 4.82 21.84 -6.38
N ASP A 178 5.59 21.27 -7.31
CA ASP A 178 5.92 19.84 -7.32
C ASP A 178 6.95 19.53 -6.22
N GLY A 179 7.79 20.52 -5.88
CA GLY A 179 8.94 20.36 -4.99
C GLY A 179 8.57 19.85 -3.59
N TYR A 180 7.45 20.30 -3.01
CA TYR A 180 7.04 19.80 -1.69
C TYR A 180 6.71 18.31 -1.73
N VAL A 181 5.82 17.88 -2.62
CA VAL A 181 5.40 16.47 -2.70
C VAL A 181 6.56 15.59 -3.14
N GLN A 182 7.35 16.03 -4.12
CA GLN A 182 8.55 15.33 -4.59
C GLN A 182 9.65 15.23 -3.53
N SER A 183 9.68 16.12 -2.54
CA SER A 183 10.62 15.99 -1.41
C SER A 183 10.40 14.73 -0.58
N PHE A 184 9.26 14.03 -0.75
CA PHE A 184 8.99 12.75 -0.11
C PHE A 184 9.43 11.53 -0.92
N ARG A 185 9.93 11.73 -2.14
CA ARG A 185 10.48 10.65 -2.97
C ARG A 185 11.65 9.98 -2.25
N GLY A 186 11.65 8.65 -2.22
CA GLY A 186 12.62 7.82 -1.52
C GLY A 186 12.54 7.83 0.01
N LYS A 187 11.61 8.59 0.61
CA LYS A 187 11.43 8.59 2.06
C LYS A 187 10.71 7.33 2.52
N GLN A 188 11.10 6.86 3.70
CA GLN A 188 10.47 5.73 4.40
C GLN A 188 9.77 6.24 5.66
N PRO A 189 8.74 5.53 6.16
CA PRO A 189 8.18 5.81 7.48
C PRO A 189 9.29 5.80 8.53
N LYS A 190 9.31 6.79 9.43
CA LYS A 190 10.19 6.74 10.58
C LYS A 190 9.79 5.51 11.41
N LYS A 191 10.75 4.62 11.69
CA LYS A 191 10.52 3.56 12.68
C LYS A 191 10.16 4.25 13.99
N THR A 192 8.95 4.03 14.49
CA THR A 192 8.62 4.40 15.86
C THR A 192 9.58 3.61 16.75
N GLU A 193 10.41 4.29 17.54
CA GLU A 193 11.08 3.67 18.68
C GLU A 193 9.99 3.16 19.61
N GLN A 194 9.59 1.90 19.44
CA GLN A 194 8.90 1.19 20.50
C GLN A 194 9.90 1.10 21.64
N ALA A 195 9.55 1.75 22.75
CA ALA A 195 10.29 1.73 23.99
C ALA A 195 10.74 0.30 24.32
N ILE A 196 12.06 0.07 24.20
CA ILE A 196 12.71 -1.04 24.87
C ILE A 196 12.71 -0.68 26.36
N ASN A 197 11.59 -0.94 27.04
CA ASN A 197 11.65 -1.24 28.46
C ASN A 197 11.90 -2.74 28.57
N LYS A 198 13.19 -3.09 28.61
CA LYS A 198 13.66 -4.24 29.37
C LYS A 198 13.47 -3.92 30.86
N ASN A 199 13.23 -4.97 31.65
CA ASN A 199 13.04 -5.01 33.12
C ASN A 199 11.53 -4.90 33.48
N ASP A 200 10.86 -5.86 34.12
CA ASP A 200 11.31 -6.84 35.11
C ASP A 200 10.45 -8.13 35.10
N ASP A 201 11.11 -9.22 35.49
CA ASP A 201 10.64 -10.37 36.27
C ASP A 201 9.39 -11.17 35.88
N PHE A 202 9.67 -12.41 35.44
CA PHE A 202 8.78 -13.56 35.56
C PHE A 202 8.56 -13.93 37.03
N PRO A 203 7.31 -14.02 37.54
CA PRO A 203 7.05 -14.85 38.71
C PRO A 203 6.80 -16.29 38.24
N ILE A 204 7.75 -17.14 38.59
CA ILE A 204 7.55 -18.59 38.74
C ILE A 204 6.47 -18.76 39.83
N LEU A 205 5.26 -19.18 39.45
CA LEU A 205 4.31 -19.68 40.44
C LEU A 205 4.57 -21.18 40.64
N ASN A 206 5.10 -21.50 41.80
CA ASN A 206 5.13 -22.85 42.35
C ASN A 206 3.70 -23.33 42.61
N ASP A 207 3.30 -24.41 41.95
CA ASP A 207 2.17 -25.22 42.37
C ASP A 207 2.56 -26.00 43.63
N ALA A 208 2.02 -25.58 44.77
CA ALA A 208 1.96 -26.37 45.98
C ALA A 208 0.74 -25.95 46.80
N THR A 209 -0.37 -26.69 46.67
CA THR A 209 -1.16 -27.17 47.82
C THR A 209 -2.24 -28.17 47.41
N SER A 210 -2.03 -29.39 47.89
CA SER A 210 -3.03 -30.39 48.28
C SER A 210 -4.21 -29.78 49.03
N VAL A 211 -5.46 -30.06 48.62
CA VAL A 211 -6.60 -30.36 49.52
C VAL A 211 -7.63 -31.25 48.77
N HIS A 212 -7.85 -32.44 49.36
CA HIS A 212 -8.93 -33.43 49.22
C HIS A 212 -9.17 -34.18 47.91
#